data_AF-A0A9D6L943-F1
#
_entry.id   AF-A0A9D6L943-F1
#
_cell.length_a   1.000
_cell.length_b   1.000
_cell.length_c   1.000
_cell.angle_alpha   90.00
_cell.angle_beta   90.00
_cell.angle_gamma   90.00
#
_symmetry.space_group_name_H-M   'P 1'
#
loop_
_entity.id
_entity.type
_entity.pdbx_description
1 polymer ?
#
loop_
_entity_poly.entity_id
_entity_poly.type
_entity_poly.pdbx_seq_one_letter_code
_entity_poly.pdbx_strand_id
1 'polypeptide(L)'
;MLDTRIVCWIAGRVPGVVPGTLLHRAALRAMHAGAYPLADALFERAADRYRLDLEVERLARLRVHQSMARALATGDPTRDPAACLEIEQRLARLQSIESLEPPFDVLPASRLLATWIAGTHRAEPAAGVAVPEHAAA
;
A
#
# COMPACT_ATOMS: atom_id res chain seq x y z
N MET A 1 8.14 -3.02 22.65
CA MET A 1 7.80 -2.36 21.37
C MET A 1 8.58 -1.06 21.32
N LEU A 2 9.48 -0.87 20.35
CA LEU A 2 10.14 0.44 20.17
C LEU A 2 9.10 1.45 19.66
N ASP A 3 8.94 2.53 20.40
CA ASP A 3 8.00 3.60 20.13
C ASP A 3 8.29 4.24 18.76
N THR A 4 7.27 4.27 17.89
CA THR A 4 7.33 4.82 16.53
C THR A 4 7.90 6.24 16.52
N ARG A 5 7.70 7.02 17.59
CA ARG A 5 8.27 8.38 17.74
C ARG A 5 9.78 8.38 17.90
N ILE A 6 10.33 7.43 18.66
CA ILE A 6 11.78 7.28 18.87
C ILE A 6 12.45 6.90 17.55
N VAL A 7 11.84 6.00 16.78
CA VAL A 7 12.34 5.60 15.45
C VAL A 7 12.37 6.79 14.49
N CYS A 8 11.31 7.60 14.45
CA CYS A 8 11.28 8.82 13.61
C CYS A 8 12.35 9.84 14.00
N TRP A 9 12.58 10.04 15.30
CA TRP A 9 13.58 10.97 15.82
C TRP A 9 15.03 10.54 15.50
N ILE A 10 15.37 9.27 15.73
CA ILE A 10 16.71 8.73 15.44
C ILE A 10 16.98 8.78 13.95
N ALA A 11 16.01 8.35 13.15
CA ALA A 11 16.15 8.35 11.71
C ALA A 11 16.39 9.78 11.18
N GLY A 12 15.77 10.81 11.77
CA GLY A 12 15.99 12.21 11.37
C GLY A 12 17.39 12.76 11.67
N ARG A 13 18.14 12.17 12.62
CA ARG A 13 19.44 12.69 13.08
C ARG A 13 20.67 11.93 12.60
N VAL A 14 20.55 10.65 12.26
CA VAL A 14 21.70 9.87 11.77
C VAL A 14 21.30 9.09 10.52
N PRO A 15 21.53 9.65 9.33
CA PRO A 15 21.30 8.95 8.07
C PRO A 15 22.08 7.64 8.05
N GLY A 16 21.41 6.51 7.77
CA GLY A 16 22.05 5.20 7.59
C GLY A 16 22.06 4.26 8.80
N VAL A 17 21.61 4.66 10.00
CA VAL A 17 21.63 3.79 11.18
C VAL A 17 20.42 2.86 11.28
N VAL A 18 19.28 3.24 10.70
CA VAL A 18 18.05 2.43 10.78
C VAL A 18 17.95 1.49 9.57
N PRO A 19 17.87 0.16 9.78
CA PRO A 19 17.66 -0.80 8.71
C PRO A 19 16.43 -0.49 7.86
N GLY A 20 16.54 -0.67 6.55
CA GLY A 20 15.45 -0.43 5.61
C GLY A 20 14.20 -1.25 5.93
N THR A 21 14.38 -2.45 6.49
CA THR A 21 13.29 -3.33 6.93
C THR A 21 12.49 -2.76 8.10
N LEU A 22 13.14 -2.08 9.06
CA LEU A 22 12.45 -1.44 10.17
C LEU A 22 11.66 -0.21 9.69
N LEU A 23 12.24 0.59 8.80
CA LEU A 23 11.56 1.73 8.18
C LEU A 23 10.36 1.25 7.33
N HIS A 24 10.54 0.19 6.54
CA HIS A 24 9.47 -0.40 5.72
C HIS A 24 8.32 -0.89 6.61
N ARG A 25 8.62 -1.60 7.71
CA ARG A 25 7.59 -2.06 8.65
C ARG A 25 6.91 -0.91 9.39
N ALA A 26 7.63 0.16 9.70
CA ALA A 26 7.05 1.37 10.28
C ALA A 26 6.10 2.07 9.30
N ALA A 27 6.47 2.12 8.01
CA ALA A 27 5.61 2.65 6.95
C ALA A 27 4.31 1.84 6.82
N LEU A 28 4.39 0.50 6.84
CA LEU A 28 3.21 -0.38 6.82
C LEU A 28 2.30 -0.15 8.05
N ARG A 29 2.87 0.07 9.23
CA ARG A 29 2.08 0.45 10.43
C ARG A 29 1.37 1.80 10.26
N ALA A 30 2.07 2.81 9.73
CA ALA A 30 1.49 4.11 9.47
C ALA A 30 0.37 4.03 8.42
N MET A 31 0.58 3.25 7.35
CA MET A 31 -0.42 2.98 6.32
C MET A 31 -1.65 2.27 6.90
N HIS A 32 -1.46 1.22 7.71
CA HIS A 32 -2.54 0.51 8.39
C HIS A 32 -3.35 1.42 9.32
N ALA A 33 -2.68 2.38 9.97
CA ALA A 33 -3.32 3.39 10.82
C ALA A 33 -3.97 4.56 10.03
N GLY A 34 -3.96 4.53 8.69
CA GLY A 34 -4.49 5.62 7.85
C GLY A 34 -3.62 6.89 7.83
N ALA A 35 -2.44 6.88 8.43
CA ALA A 35 -1.51 8.00 8.46
C ALA A 35 -0.67 8.07 7.17
N TYR A 36 -1.34 8.18 6.01
CA TYR A 36 -0.71 8.06 4.69
C TYR A 36 0.44 9.04 4.43
N PRO A 37 0.40 10.32 4.83
CA PRO A 37 1.55 11.22 4.67
C PRO A 37 2.80 10.75 5.41
N LEU A 38 2.62 10.21 6.62
CA LEU A 38 3.71 9.63 7.40
C LEU A 38 4.21 8.33 6.77
N ALA A 39 3.30 7.49 6.27
CA ALA A 39 3.66 6.26 5.58
C ALA A 39 4.52 6.56 4.34
N ASP A 40 4.15 7.53 3.52
CA ASP A 40 4.90 7.90 2.32
C ASP A 40 6.32 8.37 2.64
N ALA A 41 6.45 9.24 3.66
CA ALA A 41 7.77 9.70 4.12
C ALA A 41 8.64 8.54 4.64
N LEU A 42 8.07 7.57 5.36
CA LEU A 42 8.79 6.38 5.83
C LEU A 42 9.16 5.44 4.69
N PHE A 43 8.30 5.28 3.67
CA PHE A 43 8.60 4.50 2.48
C PHE A 43 9.77 5.08 1.69
N GLU A 44 9.83 6.40 1.49
CA GLU A 44 10.98 7.01 0.79
C GLU A 44 12.30 6.75 1.54
N ARG A 45 12.30 6.92 2.86
CA ARG A 45 13.50 6.65 3.68
C ARG A 45 13.93 5.18 3.62
N ALA A 46 12.97 4.26 3.64
CA ALA A 46 13.25 2.83 3.47
C ALA A 46 13.77 2.53 2.06
N ALA A 47 13.23 3.18 1.03
CA ALA A 47 13.69 3.03 -0.35
C ALA A 47 15.12 3.49 -0.53
N ASP A 48 15.50 4.64 0.05
CA ASP A 48 16.89 5.12 0.03
C ASP A 48 17.82 4.11 0.68
N ARG A 49 17.41 3.52 1.79
CA ARG A 49 18.21 2.48 2.45
C ARG A 49 18.33 1.22 1.59
N TYR A 50 17.25 0.75 0.96
CA TYR A 50 17.32 -0.40 0.05
C TYR A 50 18.17 -0.13 -1.20
N ARG A 51 18.21 1.10 -1.72
CA ARG A 51 19.12 1.46 -2.82
C ARG A 51 20.58 1.40 -2.39
N LEU A 52 20.90 1.92 -1.19
CA LEU A 52 22.24 1.86 -0.64
C LEU A 52 22.70 0.41 -0.39
N ASP A 53 21.78 -0.43 0.07
CA ASP A 53 22.05 -1.85 0.38
C ASP A 53 21.89 -2.78 -0.86
N LEU A 54 21.52 -2.23 -2.02
CA LEU A 54 21.23 -2.99 -3.26
C LEU A 54 20.15 -4.08 -3.12
N GLU A 55 19.18 -3.85 -2.23
CA GLU A 55 18.06 -4.77 -1.92
C GLU A 55 16.90 -4.60 -2.94
N VAL A 56 17.13 -5.04 -4.18
CA VAL A 56 16.22 -4.81 -5.32
C VAL A 56 14.81 -5.38 -5.07
N GLU A 57 14.70 -6.61 -4.58
CA GLU A 57 13.40 -7.25 -4.35
C GLU A 57 12.59 -6.51 -3.27
N ARG A 58 13.25 -6.08 -2.19
CA ARG A 58 12.59 -5.33 -1.11
C ARG A 58 12.14 -3.96 -1.59
N LEU A 59 12.94 -3.30 -2.43
CA LEU A 59 12.59 -2.03 -3.05
C LEU A 59 11.36 -2.17 -3.95
N ALA A 60 11.28 -3.24 -4.76
CA ALA A 60 10.13 -3.50 -5.63
C ALA A 60 8.83 -3.66 -4.82
N ARG A 61 8.85 -4.49 -3.77
CA ARG A 61 7.69 -4.66 -2.87
C ARG A 61 7.29 -3.36 -2.19
N LEU A 62 8.26 -2.61 -1.68
CA LEU A 62 8.04 -1.33 -1.04
C LEU A 62 7.34 -0.34 -1.97
N ARG A 63 7.76 -0.24 -3.24
CA ARG A 63 7.18 0.71 -4.19
C ARG A 63 5.72 0.37 -4.54
N VAL A 64 5.33 -0.90 -4.44
CA VAL A 64 3.93 -1.30 -4.52
C VAL A 64 3.14 -0.79 -3.32
N HIS A 65 3.60 -1.06 -2.08
CA HIS A 65 2.93 -0.54 -0.88
C HIS A 65 2.79 0.97 -0.87
N GLN A 66 3.83 1.69 -1.29
CA GLN A 66 3.78 3.14 -1.38
C GLN A 66 2.73 3.62 -2.39
N SER A 67 2.60 2.95 -3.53
CA SER A 67 1.59 3.28 -4.53
C SER A 67 0.18 3.02 -3.98
N MET A 68 -0.01 1.89 -3.29
CA MET A 68 -1.27 1.58 -2.59
C MET A 68 -1.60 2.62 -1.51
N ALA A 69 -0.61 3.05 -0.72
CA ALA A 69 -0.81 4.06 0.32
C ALA A 69 -1.24 5.41 -0.29
N ARG A 70 -0.64 5.82 -1.42
CA ARG A 70 -1.03 7.03 -2.14
C ARG A 70 -2.45 6.93 -2.72
N ALA A 71 -2.80 5.79 -3.31
CA ALA A 71 -4.16 5.54 -3.82
C ALA A 71 -5.20 5.54 -2.69
N LEU A 72 -4.87 4.98 -1.52
CA LEU A 72 -5.75 5.02 -0.36
C LEU A 72 -5.88 6.42 0.27
N ALA A 73 -4.83 7.25 0.17
CA ALA A 73 -4.83 8.62 0.71
C ALA A 73 -5.84 9.55 0.04
N THR A 74 -6.30 9.23 -1.19
CA THR A 74 -7.35 9.99 -1.88
C THR A 74 -8.75 9.72 -1.32
N GLY A 75 -8.89 8.73 -0.42
CA GLY A 75 -10.14 8.33 0.21
C GLY A 75 -11.03 7.41 -0.64
N ASP A 76 -10.75 7.29 -1.94
CA ASP A 76 -11.46 6.40 -2.85
C ASP A 76 -10.53 5.99 -4.00
N PRO A 77 -9.93 4.78 -3.93
CA PRO A 77 -9.01 4.30 -4.95
C PRO A 77 -9.64 4.21 -6.34
N THR A 78 -10.95 4.02 -6.44
CA THR A 78 -11.65 3.87 -7.73
C THR A 78 -11.66 5.15 -8.56
N ARG A 79 -11.41 6.30 -7.92
CA ARG A 79 -11.33 7.60 -8.60
C ARG A 79 -10.09 7.77 -9.46
N ASP A 80 -9.10 6.90 -9.29
CA ASP A 80 -7.92 6.85 -10.16
C ASP A 80 -7.72 5.43 -10.73
N PRO A 81 -8.46 5.07 -11.79
CA PRO A 81 -8.34 3.77 -12.44
C PRO A 81 -6.93 3.49 -12.97
N ALA A 82 -6.19 4.53 -13.35
CA ALA A 82 -4.83 4.40 -13.85
C ALA A 82 -3.88 3.97 -12.72
N ALA A 83 -3.98 4.59 -11.55
CA ALA A 83 -3.21 4.18 -10.37
C ALA A 83 -3.58 2.76 -9.91
N CYS A 84 -4.87 2.40 -9.91
CA CYS A 84 -5.32 1.04 -9.60
C CYS A 84 -4.70 0.00 -10.55
N LEU A 85 -4.78 0.22 -11.86
CA LEU A 85 -4.21 -0.67 -12.86
C LEU A 85 -2.69 -0.80 -12.71
N GLU A 86 -2.00 0.30 -12.43
CA GLU A 86 -0.54 0.26 -12.21
C GLU A 86 -0.18 -0.59 -10.97
N ILE A 87 -0.92 -0.46 -9.88
CA ILE A 87 -0.74 -1.28 -8.67
C ILE A 87 -0.96 -2.76 -9.00
N GLU A 88 -2.04 -3.08 -9.72
CA GLU A 88 -2.37 -4.45 -10.12
C GLU A 88 -1.27 -5.08 -10.98
N GLN A 89 -0.80 -4.36 -11.99
CA GLN A 89 0.29 -4.82 -12.86
C GLN A 89 1.59 -5.04 -12.08
N ARG A 90 1.89 -4.18 -11.10
CA ARG A 90 3.09 -4.35 -10.27
C ARG A 90 2.94 -5.55 -9.33
N LEU A 91 1.79 -5.74 -8.70
CA LEU A 91 1.50 -6.91 -7.86
C LEU A 91 1.60 -8.21 -8.66
N ALA A 92 1.07 -8.24 -9.88
CA ALA A 92 1.12 -9.42 -10.76
C ALA A 92 2.54 -9.85 -11.16
N ARG A 93 3.52 -8.94 -11.07
CA ARG A 93 4.95 -9.22 -11.36
C ARG A 93 5.73 -9.68 -10.14
N LEU A 94 5.18 -9.55 -8.94
CA LEU A 94 5.84 -9.96 -7.70
C LEU A 94 5.50 -11.42 -7.37
N GLN A 95 6.48 -12.16 -6.86
CA GLN A 95 6.22 -13.50 -6.32
C GLN A 95 5.58 -13.43 -4.92
N SER A 96 6.10 -12.54 -4.08
CA SER A 96 5.66 -12.38 -2.69
C SER A 96 5.64 -10.91 -2.27
N ILE A 97 4.81 -10.61 -1.28
CA ILE A 97 4.65 -9.27 -0.72
C ILE A 97 4.27 -9.32 0.77
N GLU A 98 4.70 -8.34 1.56
CA GLU A 98 4.23 -8.18 2.93
C GLU A 98 2.71 -7.91 2.96
N SER A 99 1.97 -8.47 3.94
CA SER A 99 0.55 -8.17 4.12
C SER A 99 0.32 -6.72 4.53
N LEU A 100 -0.88 -6.18 4.28
CA LEU A 100 -1.27 -4.84 4.73
C LEU A 100 -1.70 -4.79 6.21
N GLU A 101 -1.91 -5.95 6.82
CA GLU A 101 -2.31 -6.08 8.22
C GLU A 101 -1.14 -6.60 9.07
N PRO A 102 -1.02 -6.14 10.34
CA PRO A 102 -0.10 -6.74 11.30
C PRO A 102 -0.35 -8.25 11.44
N PRO A 103 0.70 -9.08 11.56
CA PRO A 103 2.09 -8.71 11.81
C PRO A 103 2.92 -8.35 10.56
N PHE A 104 2.30 -8.17 9.39
CA PHE A 104 2.93 -7.86 8.09
C PHE A 104 3.74 -9.03 7.53
N ASP A 105 3.16 -10.23 7.57
CA ASP A 105 3.81 -11.43 7.08
C ASP A 105 3.99 -11.40 5.56
N VAL A 106 5.06 -12.00 5.06
CA VAL A 106 5.28 -12.15 3.63
C VAL A 106 4.38 -13.27 3.11
N LEU A 107 3.54 -12.94 2.13
CA LEU A 107 2.57 -13.84 1.50
C LEU A 107 2.70 -13.82 -0.03
N PRO A 108 2.08 -14.77 -0.75
CA PRO A 108 2.05 -14.72 -2.22
C PRO A 108 1.38 -13.44 -2.71
N ALA A 109 2.01 -12.70 -3.64
CA ALA A 109 1.48 -11.42 -4.11
C ALA A 109 0.11 -11.55 -4.79
N SER A 110 -0.17 -12.70 -5.40
CA SER A 110 -1.48 -13.05 -5.96
C SER A 110 -2.62 -12.96 -4.94
N ARG A 111 -2.36 -13.26 -3.67
CA ARG A 111 -3.36 -13.15 -2.60
C ARG A 111 -3.69 -11.69 -2.32
N LEU A 112 -2.68 -10.82 -2.25
CA LEU A 112 -2.91 -9.39 -2.04
C LEU A 112 -3.58 -8.75 -3.26
N LEU A 113 -3.19 -9.15 -4.47
CA LEU A 113 -3.83 -8.73 -5.71
C LEU A 113 -5.34 -9.05 -5.72
N ALA A 114 -5.70 -10.29 -5.37
CA ALA A 114 -7.10 -10.69 -5.31
C ALA A 114 -7.90 -9.83 -4.32
N THR A 115 -7.34 -9.55 -3.13
CA THR A 115 -8.00 -8.68 -2.15
C THR A 115 -8.09 -7.23 -2.61
N TRP A 116 -7.08 -6.73 -3.34
CA TRP A 116 -7.07 -5.37 -3.88
C TRP A 116 -8.18 -5.19 -4.91
N ILE A 117 -8.26 -6.08 -5.90
CA ILE A 117 -9.30 -6.08 -6.95
C ILE A 117 -10.70 -6.20 -6.32
N ALA A 118 -10.89 -7.10 -5.35
CA ALA A 118 -12.18 -7.24 -4.68
C ALA A 118 -12.60 -5.97 -3.92
N GLY A 119 -11.65 -5.24 -3.35
CA GLY A 119 -11.90 -3.99 -2.63
C GLY A 119 -12.20 -2.80 -3.54
N THR A 120 -11.52 -2.69 -4.69
CA THR A 120 -11.73 -1.60 -5.65
C THR A 120 -13.03 -1.78 -6.44
N HIS A 121 -13.38 -3.01 -6.85
CA HIS A 121 -14.61 -3.24 -7.62
C HIS A 121 -15.90 -3.25 -6.78
N ARG A 122 -15.83 -3.39 -5.46
CA ARG A 122 -17.02 -3.35 -4.58
C ARG A 122 -17.61 -1.94 -4.41
N ALA A 123 -16.86 -0.89 -4.75
CA ALA A 123 -17.29 0.50 -4.60
C ALA A 123 -18.14 1.04 -5.77
N GLU A 124 -18.57 0.19 -6.72
CA GLU A 124 -19.63 0.59 -7.64
C GLU A 124 -20.95 0.79 -6.88
N PRO A 125 -21.58 1.97 -6.93
CA PRO A 125 -22.96 2.08 -6.49
C PRO A 125 -23.81 1.23 -7.42
N ALA A 126 -24.74 0.46 -6.86
CA ALA A 126 -25.81 -0.17 -7.62
C ALA A 126 -26.62 0.93 -8.33
N ALA A 127 -26.16 1.34 -9.51
CA ALA A 127 -26.83 2.26 -10.38
C ALA A 127 -28.01 1.51 -11.01
N GLY A 128 -29.18 1.65 -10.39
CA GLY A 128 -30.48 1.58 -11.03
C GLY A 128 -30.78 0.32 -11.83
N VAL A 129 -31.32 -0.69 -11.17
CA VAL A 129 -32.36 -1.51 -11.81
C VAL A 129 -33.59 -0.60 -11.94
N ALA A 130 -33.62 0.22 -12.98
CA ALA A 130 -34.85 0.83 -13.45
C ALA A 130 -35.65 -0.30 -14.13
N VAL A 131 -36.51 -0.96 -13.37
CA VAL A 131 -37.57 -1.79 -13.94
C VAL A 131 -38.53 -0.83 -14.66
N PRO A 132 -38.73 -0.93 -15.98
CA PRO A 132 -39.81 -0.21 -16.62
C PRO A 132 -41.13 -0.85 -16.17
N GLU A 133 -41.79 -0.23 -15.20
CA GLU A 133 -43.22 -0.41 -14.99
C GLU A 133 -43.92 0.30 -16.17
N HIS A 134 -44.36 -0.48 -17.15
CA HIS A 134 -45.36 -0.03 -18.12
C HIS A 134 -46.60 -0.91 -18.00
N ALA A 135 -47.47 -0.42 -17.11
CA ALA A 135 -48.91 -0.23 -17.29
C ALA A 135 -49.61 -1.12 -18.32
N ALA A 136 -50.46 -1.99 -17.80
CA ALA A 136 -51.59 -2.54 -18.51
C ALA A 136 -52.50 -1.42 -19.06
N ALA A 137 -52.93 -1.61 -20.31
CA ALA A 137 -54.15 -1.06 -20.87
C ALA A 137 -54.83 -2.16 -21.69
#